data_AF-A0A834EXH3-F1
#
_entry.id   AF-A0A834EXH3-F1
#
_cell.length_a   1.000
_cell.length_b   1.000
_cell.length_c   1.000
_cell.angle_alpha   90.00
_cell.angle_beta   90.00
_cell.angle_gamma   90.00
#
_symmetry.space_group_name_H-M   'P 1'
#
loop_
_entity.id
_entity.type
_entity.pdbx_description
1 polymer ?
#
loop_
_entity_poly.entity_id
_entity_poly.type
_entity_poly.pdbx_seq_one_letter_code
_entity_poly.pdbx_strand_id
1 'polypeptide(L)'
;MSRWMFHQQALQEYILMCCQCPAGGLLDKPGKSRDFYHTCYCLSGLSIAQHFGSGAMLHDVVLGVPENALQPTHPVYNIGPDKVIQATMHFLQKPVPGFEEHEGEATAEPSTD
;
A
#
# COMPACT_ATOMS: atom_id res chain seq x y z
N MET A 1 3.60 -9.65 16.86
CA MET A 1 3.88 -10.30 15.55
C MET A 1 4.68 -9.34 14.70
N SER A 2 5.70 -9.79 13.98
CA SER A 2 6.59 -8.95 13.16
C SER A 2 6.50 -9.29 11.66
N ARG A 3 5.43 -9.96 11.22
CA ARG A 3 5.21 -10.46 9.87
C ARG A 3 3.73 -10.52 9.55
N TRP A 4 3.40 -10.51 8.27
CA TRP A 4 2.05 -10.77 7.78
C TRP A 4 1.64 -12.22 8.04
N MET A 5 0.33 -12.48 8.10
CA MET A 5 -0.23 -13.83 8.27
C MET A 5 -0.27 -14.62 6.94
N PHE A 6 0.79 -14.53 6.15
CA PHE A 6 1.05 -15.37 4.98
C PHE A 6 2.56 -15.62 4.85
N HIS A 7 2.96 -16.58 4.02
CA HIS A 7 4.37 -16.93 3.86
C HIS A 7 5.10 -15.94 2.94
N GLN A 8 5.55 -14.81 3.51
CA GLN A 8 6.21 -13.71 2.79
C GLN A 8 7.31 -14.16 1.82
N GLN A 9 8.26 -14.99 2.28
CA GLN A 9 9.39 -15.41 1.44
C GLN A 9 8.95 -16.24 0.22
N ALA A 10 8.11 -17.26 0.40
CA ALA A 10 7.55 -18.07 -0.68
C ALA A 10 6.79 -17.23 -1.74
N LEU A 11 6.09 -16.16 -1.33
CA LEU A 11 5.46 -15.25 -2.30
C LEU A 11 6.51 -14.48 -3.12
N GLN A 12 7.56 -13.98 -2.48
CA GLN A 12 8.66 -13.32 -3.19
C GLN A 12 9.37 -14.29 -4.14
N GLU A 13 9.64 -15.52 -3.69
CA GLU A 13 10.22 -16.60 -4.49
C GLU A 13 9.41 -16.84 -5.77
N TYR A 14 8.08 -16.99 -5.64
CA TYR A 14 7.21 -17.19 -6.80
C TYR A 14 7.27 -16.02 -7.78
N ILE A 15 7.16 -14.78 -7.28
CA ILE A 15 7.17 -13.59 -8.15
C ILE A 15 8.53 -13.45 -8.85
N LEU A 16 9.63 -13.57 -8.10
CA LEU A 16 10.99 -13.38 -8.62
C LEU A 16 11.41 -14.50 -9.58
N MET A 17 10.97 -15.75 -9.37
CA MET A 17 11.37 -16.89 -10.21
C MET A 17 10.39 -17.20 -11.34
N CYS A 18 9.09 -16.98 -11.16
CA CYS A 18 8.05 -17.47 -12.07
C CYS A 18 7.30 -16.38 -12.84
N CYS A 19 7.25 -15.15 -12.32
CA CYS A 19 6.40 -14.09 -12.86
C CYS A 19 7.17 -13.03 -13.65
N GLN A 20 8.45 -13.20 -13.95
CA GLN A 20 9.25 -12.23 -14.70
C GLN A 20 9.41 -12.62 -16.17
N CYS A 21 9.15 -11.69 -17.09
CA CYS A 21 9.49 -11.85 -18.50
C CYS A 21 10.95 -11.41 -18.72
N PRO A 22 11.83 -12.23 -19.34
CA PRO A 22 13.22 -11.83 -19.62
C PRO A 22 13.37 -10.56 -20.46
N ALA A 23 12.35 -10.20 -21.24
CA ALA A 23 12.32 -8.97 -22.04
C ALA A 23 11.76 -7.75 -21.28
N GLY A 24 11.51 -7.86 -19.96
CA GLY A 24 10.89 -6.85 -19.11
C GLY A 24 9.37 -7.05 -18.93
N GLY A 25 8.83 -6.53 -17.83
CA GLY A 25 7.43 -6.73 -17.41
C GLY A 25 7.19 -8.05 -16.68
N LEU A 26 6.07 -8.15 -15.97
CA LEU A 26 5.66 -9.36 -15.26
C LEU A 26 4.40 -9.99 -15.88
N LEU A 27 4.15 -11.24 -15.50
CA LEU A 27 3.18 -12.13 -16.11
C LEU A 27 2.45 -12.99 -15.06
N ASP A 28 1.30 -13.53 -15.44
CA ASP A 28 0.47 -14.43 -14.63
C ASP A 28 1.27 -15.62 -14.07
N LYS A 29 1.78 -16.48 -14.98
CA LYS A 29 2.54 -17.70 -14.67
C LYS A 29 3.41 -18.10 -15.88
N PRO A 30 4.41 -18.98 -15.71
CA PRO A 30 5.24 -19.45 -16.82
C PRO A 30 4.42 -19.92 -18.03
N GLY A 31 4.82 -19.48 -19.23
CA GLY A 31 4.13 -19.76 -20.49
C GLY A 31 2.99 -18.78 -20.84
N LYS A 32 2.66 -17.81 -19.98
CA LYS A 32 1.75 -16.70 -20.31
C LYS A 32 2.52 -15.47 -20.79
N SER A 33 1.86 -14.67 -21.62
CA SER A 33 2.38 -13.38 -22.08
C SER A 33 2.42 -12.35 -20.94
N ARG A 34 3.37 -11.43 -21.00
CA ARG A 34 3.42 -10.25 -20.11
C ARG A 34 2.30 -9.27 -20.45
N ASP A 35 1.85 -8.53 -19.44
CA ASP A 35 0.98 -7.38 -19.61
C ASP A 35 1.15 -6.37 -18.46
N PHE A 36 0.57 -5.18 -18.61
CA PHE A 36 0.69 -4.11 -17.61
C PHE A 36 -0.08 -4.42 -16.33
N TYR A 37 -1.15 -5.21 -16.41
CA TYR A 37 -1.94 -5.60 -15.25
C TYR A 37 -1.10 -6.48 -14.30
N HIS A 38 -0.52 -7.56 -14.81
CA HIS A 38 0.36 -8.43 -14.02
C HIS A 38 1.64 -7.71 -13.61
N THR A 39 2.19 -6.83 -14.47
CA THR A 39 3.31 -5.97 -14.07
C THR A 39 2.97 -5.14 -12.83
N CYS A 40 1.82 -4.48 -12.81
CA CYS A 40 1.37 -3.71 -11.65
C CYS A 40 1.18 -4.59 -10.42
N TYR A 41 0.35 -5.63 -10.51
CA TYR A 41 -0.05 -6.40 -9.32
C TYR A 41 1.02 -7.36 -8.79
N CYS A 42 1.89 -7.90 -9.64
CA CYS A 42 3.04 -8.67 -9.15
C CYS A 42 4.03 -7.77 -8.40
N LEU A 43 4.29 -6.53 -8.87
CA LEU A 43 5.14 -5.59 -8.14
C LEU A 43 4.50 -5.12 -6.84
N SER A 44 3.20 -4.81 -6.84
CA SER A 44 2.45 -4.49 -5.62
C SER A 44 2.49 -5.62 -4.60
N GLY A 45 2.25 -6.87 -5.03
CA GLY A 45 2.32 -8.05 -4.18
C GLY A 45 3.73 -8.30 -3.64
N LEU A 46 4.76 -8.09 -4.46
CA LEU A 46 6.16 -8.18 -4.06
C LEU A 46 6.49 -7.15 -2.97
N SER A 47 6.07 -5.90 -3.15
CA SER A 47 6.22 -4.83 -2.13
C SER A 47 5.53 -5.20 -0.81
N ILE A 48 4.28 -5.67 -0.84
CA ILE A 48 3.57 -6.13 0.38
C ILE A 48 4.30 -7.28 1.07
N ALA A 49 4.86 -8.22 0.31
CA ALA A 49 5.62 -9.34 0.86
C ALA A 49 6.95 -8.92 1.48
N GLN A 50 7.52 -7.79 1.05
CA GLN A 50 8.77 -7.24 1.55
C GLN A 50 8.58 -6.43 2.84
N HIS A 51 7.49 -5.66 2.94
CA HIS A 51 7.33 -4.66 4.01
C HIS A 51 6.23 -5.04 4.99
N PHE A 52 6.59 -5.27 6.25
CA PHE A 52 5.64 -5.38 7.37
C PHE A 52 5.69 -4.12 8.23
N GLY A 53 4.51 -3.56 8.53
CA GLY A 53 4.35 -2.41 9.41
C GLY A 53 3.16 -2.56 10.35
N SER A 54 3.36 -2.32 11.65
CA SER A 54 2.30 -2.32 12.66
C SER A 54 2.64 -1.35 13.80
N GLY A 55 2.02 -0.17 13.79
CA GLY A 55 2.34 0.92 14.73
C GLY A 55 3.78 1.38 14.54
N ALA A 56 4.58 1.39 15.61
CA ALA A 56 6.01 1.72 15.56
C ALA A 56 6.89 0.55 15.05
N MET A 57 6.33 -0.65 14.86
CA MET A 57 7.11 -1.80 14.38
C MET A 57 7.20 -1.79 12.86
N LEU A 58 8.43 -1.74 12.35
CA LEU A 58 8.77 -1.92 10.94
C LEU A 58 9.71 -3.12 10.81
N HIS A 59 9.39 -4.05 9.92
CA HIS A 59 10.23 -5.21 9.65
C HIS A 59 10.20 -5.55 8.15
N ASP A 60 11.34 -5.37 7.50
CA ASP A 60 11.50 -5.68 6.09
C ASP A 60 12.16 -7.05 5.90
N VAL A 61 11.68 -7.78 4.90
CA VAL A 61 12.24 -9.06 4.45
C VAL A 61 12.41 -8.95 2.94
N VAL A 62 13.63 -8.66 2.47
CA VAL A 62 13.92 -8.58 1.03
C VAL A 62 14.69 -9.82 0.61
N LEU A 63 14.11 -10.60 -0.30
CA LEU A 63 14.76 -11.80 -0.83
C LEU A 63 15.67 -11.47 -2.02
N GLY A 64 16.88 -12.04 -2.01
CA GLY A 64 17.86 -11.91 -3.09
C GLY A 64 18.80 -10.72 -2.87
N VAL A 65 19.07 -9.98 -3.95
CA VAL A 65 19.96 -8.81 -3.90
C VAL A 65 19.23 -7.62 -3.25
N PRO A 66 19.92 -6.74 -2.51
CA PRO A 66 19.29 -5.61 -1.83
C PRO A 66 18.50 -4.68 -2.77
N GLU A 67 18.89 -4.60 -4.04
CA GLU A 67 18.26 -3.79 -5.07
C GLU A 67 16.87 -4.30 -5.48
N ASN A 68 16.47 -5.50 -5.03
CA ASN A 68 15.11 -6.01 -5.18
C ASN A 68 14.09 -5.25 -4.31
N ALA A 69 14.55 -4.42 -3.37
CA ALA A 69 13.67 -3.64 -2.51
C ALA A 69 12.81 -2.68 -3.34
N LEU A 70 11.48 -2.88 -3.28
CA LEU A 70 10.52 -1.96 -3.88
C LEU A 70 10.15 -0.85 -2.90
N GLN A 71 9.49 0.19 -3.40
CA GLN A 71 8.84 1.16 -2.51
C GLN A 71 7.59 0.52 -1.89
N PRO A 72 7.23 0.88 -0.64
CA PRO A 72 6.02 0.37 -0.01
C PRO A 72 4.76 0.82 -0.75
N THR A 73 3.72 -0.01 -0.73
CA THR A 73 2.38 0.33 -1.22
C THR A 73 1.37 0.32 -0.08
N HIS A 74 0.43 1.26 -0.09
CA HIS A 74 -0.63 1.33 0.90
C HIS A 74 -1.62 0.18 0.68
N PRO A 75 -1.88 -0.67 1.69
CA PRO A 75 -2.62 -1.93 1.49
C PRO A 75 -4.08 -1.75 1.05
N VAL A 76 -4.66 -0.58 1.27
CA VAL A 76 -6.03 -0.24 0.81
C VAL A 76 -6.07 0.35 -0.61
N TYR A 77 -5.20 1.32 -0.92
CA TYR A 77 -5.29 2.12 -2.15
C TYR A 77 -4.33 1.65 -3.25
N ASN A 78 -3.39 0.76 -2.91
CA ASN A 78 -2.34 0.27 -3.79
C ASN A 78 -1.54 1.36 -4.51
N ILE A 79 -1.27 2.46 -3.79
CA ILE A 79 -0.33 3.53 -4.18
C ILE A 79 0.62 3.80 -3.01
N GLY A 80 1.69 4.56 -3.22
CA GLY A 80 2.64 4.90 -2.15
C GLY A 80 1.93 5.46 -0.89
N PRO A 81 2.27 4.99 0.34
CA PRO A 81 1.68 5.53 1.57
C PRO A 81 1.84 7.04 1.70
N ASP A 82 2.96 7.59 1.24
CA ASP A 82 3.20 9.04 1.14
C ASP A 82 2.19 9.74 0.22
N LYS A 83 1.85 9.10 -0.91
CA LYS A 83 0.85 9.62 -1.86
C LYS A 83 -0.55 9.59 -1.30
N VAL A 84 -0.90 8.56 -0.51
CA VAL A 84 -2.18 8.53 0.21
C VAL A 84 -2.25 9.70 1.19
N ILE A 85 -1.24 9.88 2.04
CA ILE A 85 -1.19 10.97 3.03
C ILE A 85 -1.28 12.34 2.33
N GLN A 86 -0.52 12.52 1.25
CA GLN A 86 -0.52 13.77 0.49
C GLN A 86 -1.91 14.07 -0.10
N ALA A 87 -2.54 13.08 -0.72
CA ALA A 87 -3.85 13.25 -1.34
C ALA A 87 -4.94 13.51 -0.28
N THR A 88 -4.97 12.74 0.81
CA THR A 88 -5.97 12.92 1.87
C THR A 88 -5.83 14.28 2.54
N MET A 89 -4.60 14.69 2.91
CA MET A 89 -4.36 16.00 3.51
C MET A 89 -4.76 17.15 2.59
N HIS A 90 -4.57 17.00 1.27
CA HIS A 90 -5.00 18.01 0.31
C HIS A 90 -6.53 18.11 0.21
N PHE A 91 -7.23 16.97 0.09
CA PHE A 91 -8.68 16.98 -0.14
C PHE A 91 -9.50 17.22 1.12
N LEU A 92 -8.97 16.93 2.32
CA LEU A 92 -9.60 17.29 3.59
C LEU A 92 -9.71 18.80 3.82
N GLN A 93 -8.96 19.61 3.08
CA GLN A 93 -9.06 21.08 3.12
C GLN A 93 -10.21 21.62 2.26
N LYS A 94 -10.94 20.76 1.56
CA LYS A 94 -12.05 21.12 0.68
C LYS A 94 -13.37 20.64 1.29
N PRO A 95 -14.46 21.40 1.15
CA PRO A 95 -15.77 20.94 1.62
C PRO A 95 -16.21 19.70 0.84
N VAL A 96 -16.95 18.83 1.50
CA VAL A 96 -17.61 17.70 0.84
C VAL A 96 -18.71 18.26 -0.09
N PRO A 97 -18.70 17.95 -1.40
CA PRO A 97 -19.68 18.52 -2.32
C PRO A 97 -21.11 18.16 -1.92
N GLY A 98 -21.97 19.18 -1.75
CA GLY A 98 -23.38 19.00 -1.40
C GLY A 98 -23.64 18.74 0.09
N PHE A 99 -22.64 18.91 0.95
CA PHE A 99 -22.78 18.82 2.39
C PHE A 99 -22.26 20.10 3.04
N GLU A 100 -23.13 20.85 3.73
CA GLU A 100 -22.71 21.94 4.60
C GLU A 100 -22.56 21.38 6.02
N GLU A 101 -21.35 21.48 6.57
CA GLU A 101 -21.16 21.26 8.01
C GLU A 101 -21.90 22.39 8.73
N HIS A 102 -22.96 22.04 9.46
CA HIS A 102 -23.65 22.98 10.33
C HIS A 102 -22.69 23.37 11.47
N GLU A 103 -21.98 24.50 11.32
CA GLU A 103 -21.30 25.14 12.45
C GLU A 103 -22.37 25.62 13.44
N GLY A 104 -22.64 24.82 14.47
CA GLY A 104 -23.76 25.10 15.36
C GLY A 104 -23.79 24.27 16.63
N GLU A 105 -22.75 24.37 17.45
CA GLU A 105 -22.92 24.31 18.92
C GLU A 105 -21.76 25.03 19.62
N ALA A 106 -21.66 26.34 19.40
CA ALA A 106 -20.99 27.22 20.34
C ALA A 106 -22.00 27.65 21.41
N THR A 107 -21.64 27.39 22.67
CA THR A 107 -22.16 27.95 23.93
C THR A 107 -23.51 27.47 24.48
N ALA A 108 -23.44 26.69 25.55
CA ALA A 108 -24.22 26.98 26.76
C ALA A 108 -23.30 26.80 27.97
N GLU A 109 -22.77 27.91 28.51
CA GLU A 109 -22.23 27.90 29.87
C GLU A 109 -23.36 27.53 30.85
N PRO A 110 -23.13 26.66 31.85
CA PRO A 110 -24.15 26.31 32.81
C PRO A 110 -24.45 27.53 33.69
N SER A 111 -25.71 27.97 33.69
CA SER A 111 -26.22 28.98 34.61
C SER A 111 -26.04 28.49 36.06
N THR A 112 -25.28 29.24 36.84
CA THR A 112 -25.22 29.07 38.30
C THR A 112 -26.46 29.67 38.94
N ASP A 113 -27.24 28.84 39.61
CA ASP A 113 -28.11 29.18 40.75
C ASP A 113 -27.82 28.19 41.89
#